data_AF-A0A3D2FFF8-F1
#
_entry.id   AF-A0A3D2FFF8-F1
#
_cell.length_a   1.000
_cell.length_b   1.000
_cell.length_c   1.000
_cell.angle_alpha   90.00
_cell.angle_beta   90.00
_cell.angle_gamma   90.00
#
_symmetry.space_group_name_H-M   'P 1'
#
loop_
_entity.id
_entity.type
_entity.pdbx_description
1 polymer ?
#
loop_
_entity_poly.entity_id
_entity_poly.type
_entity_poly.pdbx_seq_one_letter_code
_entity_poly.pdbx_strand_id
1 'polypeptide(L)' 'RGEKEFHTLVSLSIGAVIAEPRTFRSHKEIAVVATESKKMAKKVRGNSLYVNQRQYPEVVFQGEASS' A
#
# COMPACT_ATOMS: atom_id res chain seq x y z
N ARG A 1 -6.35 35.62 -26.37
CA ARG A 1 -7.35 34.56 -26.68
C ARG A 1 -6.98 33.35 -25.85
N GLY A 2 -7.85 32.87 -24.96
CA GLY A 2 -7.61 31.67 -24.16
C GLY A 2 -8.44 30.53 -24.74
N GLU A 3 -7.78 29.55 -25.35
CA GLU A 3 -8.43 28.34 -25.84
C GLU A 3 -8.67 27.39 -24.66
N LYS A 4 -9.84 26.76 -24.59
CA LYS A 4 -10.11 25.72 -23.58
C LYS A 4 -9.41 24.44 -24.02
N GLU A 5 -8.38 24.04 -23.30
CA GLU A 5 -7.68 22.78 -23.53
C GLU A 5 -8.24 21.69 -22.60
N PHE A 6 -8.58 20.53 -23.15
CA PHE A 6 -9.07 19.40 -22.37
C PHE A 6 -7.87 18.58 -21.89
N HIS A 7 -7.46 18.77 -20.64
CA HIS A 7 -6.49 17.87 -20.02
C HIS A 7 -7.18 16.55 -19.70
N THR A 8 -6.58 15.43 -20.13
CA THR A 8 -7.10 14.09 -19.81
C THR A 8 -7.23 13.96 -18.29
N LEU A 9 -8.37 13.45 -17.81
CA LEU A 9 -8.57 13.20 -16.38
C LEU A 9 -7.40 12.37 -15.84
N VAL A 10 -6.73 12.89 -14.82
CA VAL A 10 -5.63 12.17 -14.16
C VAL A 10 -6.17 10.84 -13.61
N SER A 11 -5.54 9.74 -13.99
CA SER A 11 -5.89 8.42 -13.45
C SER A 11 -5.18 8.19 -12.12
N LEU A 12 -5.89 7.68 -11.12
CA LEU A 12 -5.37 7.40 -9.79
C LEU A 12 -5.27 5.89 -9.54
N SER A 13 -4.07 5.41 -9.22
CA SER A 13 -3.83 4.02 -8.80
C SER A 13 -3.40 3.96 -7.34
N ILE A 14 -4.12 3.17 -6.53
CA ILE A 14 -3.94 3.06 -5.08
C ILE A 14 -3.59 1.61 -4.74
N GLY A 15 -2.48 1.42 -4.01
CA GLY A 15 -2.16 0.16 -3.35
C GLY A 15 -2.37 0.28 -1.85
N ALA A 16 -3.10 -0.65 -1.26
CA ALA A 16 -3.39 -0.71 0.17
C ALA A 16 -2.85 -2.01 0.80
N VAL A 17 -2.47 -1.93 2.06
CA VAL A 17 -1.97 -3.05 2.87
C VAL A 17 -2.75 -3.06 4.17
N ILE A 18 -3.24 -4.22 4.57
CA ILE A 18 -3.82 -4.41 5.90
C ILE A 18 -2.65 -4.54 6.88
N ALA A 19 -2.60 -3.66 7.87
CA ALA A 19 -1.52 -3.55 8.83
C ALA A 19 -2.05 -3.77 10.23
N GLU A 20 -2.15 -5.04 10.61
CA GLU A 20 -2.50 -5.40 11.97
C GLU A 20 -1.38 -5.00 12.95
N PRO A 21 -1.70 -4.73 14.23
CA PRO A 21 -0.69 -4.51 15.25
C PRO A 21 0.38 -5.61 15.25
N ARG A 22 1.62 -5.23 15.61
CA ARG A 22 2.78 -6.15 15.74
C ARG A 22 3.12 -6.97 14.48
N THR A 23 2.58 -6.61 13.32
CA THR A 23 2.83 -7.32 12.07
C THR A 23 4.11 -6.87 11.36
N PHE A 24 4.47 -5.59 11.51
CA PHE A 24 5.66 -4.99 10.93
C PHE A 24 6.51 -4.39 12.05
N ARG A 25 7.83 -4.66 12.04
CA ARG A 25 8.77 -4.18 13.06
C ARG A 25 9.07 -2.70 12.95
N SER A 26 8.90 -2.16 11.74
CA SER A 26 9.17 -0.76 11.46
C SER A 26 8.30 -0.26 10.32
N HIS A 27 8.14 1.07 10.25
CA HIS A 27 7.46 1.72 9.14
C HIS A 27 8.12 1.44 7.77
N LYS A 28 9.40 1.04 7.74
CA LYS A 28 10.11 0.71 6.49
C LYS A 28 9.58 -0.58 5.88
N GLU A 29 9.30 -1.60 6.71
CA GLU A 29 8.81 -2.90 6.24
C GLU A 29 7.43 -2.75 5.58
N ILE A 30 6.50 -2.09 6.25
CA ILE A 30 5.17 -1.80 5.69
C ILE A 30 5.23 -0.91 4.43
N ALA A 31 6.16 0.06 4.37
CA ALA A 31 6.32 0.91 3.19
C ALA A 31 6.78 0.14 1.95
N VAL A 32 7.62 -0.88 2.11
CA VAL A 32 8.01 -1.78 1.02
C VAL A 32 6.79 -2.52 0.49
N VAL A 33 5.98 -3.11 1.38
CA VAL A 33 4.76 -3.82 1.00
C VAL A 33 3.75 -2.90 0.33
N ALA A 34 3.57 -1.67 0.83
CA ALA A 34 2.68 -0.67 0.24
C ALA A 34 3.15 -0.27 -1.17
N THR A 35 4.47 -0.15 -1.37
CA THR A 35 5.07 0.12 -2.69
C THR A 35 4.77 -1.00 -3.68
N GLU A 36 4.92 -2.25 -3.28
CA GLU A 36 4.57 -3.41 -4.12
C GLU A 36 3.07 -3.45 -4.42
N SER A 37 2.24 -3.15 -3.43
CA SER A 37 0.78 -3.09 -3.59
C SER A 37 0.38 -1.98 -4.59
N LYS A 38 1.05 -0.82 -4.55
CA LYS A 38 0.87 0.26 -5.53
C LYS A 38 1.31 -0.17 -6.93
N LYS A 39 2.41 -0.93 -7.06
CA LYS A 39 2.84 -1.49 -8.36
C LYS A 39 1.77 -2.43 -8.94
N MET A 40 1.12 -3.24 -8.10
CA MET A 40 0.02 -4.10 -8.53
C MET A 40 -1.19 -3.30 -9.02
N ALA A 41 -1.58 -2.24 -8.32
CA ALA A 41 -2.65 -1.34 -8.76
C ALA A 41 -2.37 -0.72 -10.14
N LYS A 42 -1.11 -0.30 -10.38
CA LYS A 42 -0.67 0.31 -11.65
C LYS A 42 -0.72 -0.64 -12.85
N LYS A 43 -0.90 -1.95 -12.65
CA LYS A 43 -1.07 -2.91 -13.76
C LYS A 43 -2.44 -2.75 -14.44
N VAL A 44 -3.43 -2.21 -13.74
CA VAL A 44 -4.75 -1.89 -14.29
C VAL A 44 -4.71 -0.47 -14.84
N ARG A 45 -5.06 -0.30 -16.12
CA ARG A 45 -5.12 1.02 -16.76
C ARG A 45 -6.28 1.84 -16.19
N GLY A 46 -6.04 3.13 -15.93
CA GLY A 46 -7.06 4.04 -15.38
C GLY A 46 -7.08 4.05 -13.86
N ASN A 47 -8.26 4.27 -13.27
CA ASN A 47 -8.43 4.30 -11.83
C ASN A 47 -8.42 2.88 -11.27
N SER A 48 -7.61 2.63 -10.24
CA SER A 48 -7.47 1.29 -9.68
C SER A 48 -7.20 1.29 -8.18
N LEU A 49 -7.73 0.28 -7.50
CA LEU A 49 -7.44 -0.03 -6.11
C LEU A 49 -7.00 -1.49 -6.01
N TYR A 50 -5.83 -1.71 -5.46
CA TYR A 50 -5.34 -3.05 -5.12
C TYR A 50 -5.19 -3.16 -3.61
N VAL A 51 -5.89 -4.12 -3.01
CA VAL A 51 -5.77 -4.43 -1.57
C VAL A 51 -4.93 -5.68 -1.41
N ASN A 52 -3.80 -5.56 -0.73
CA ASN A 52 -2.93 -6.68 -0.42
C ASN A 52 -3.51 -7.50 0.74
N GLN A 53 -4.05 -8.67 0.41
CA GLN A 53 -4.66 -9.61 1.36
C GLN A 53 -3.68 -10.65 1.91
N ARG A 54 -2.36 -10.48 1.70
CA ARG A 54 -1.37 -11.37 2.32
C ARG A 54 -1.46 -11.24 3.83
N GLN A 55 -1.50 -12.38 4.51
CA GLN A 55 -1.34 -12.44 5.95
C GLN A 55 0.15 -12.39 6.27
N TYR A 56 0.49 -11.56 7.24
CA TYR A 56 1.84 -11.42 7.75
C TYR A 56 1.83 -11.93 9.20
N PRO A 57 2.77 -12.81 9.57
CA PRO A 57 2.81 -13.35 10.92
C PRO A 57 3.10 -12.23 11.91
N GLU A 58 2.47 -12.33 13.08
CA GLU A 58 2.76 -11.44 14.19
C GLU A 58 4.22 -11.59 14.61
N VAL A 59 4.88 -10.46 14.82
CA VAL A 59 6.25 -10.42 15.31
C VAL A 59 6.21 -10.48 16.83
N VAL A 60 6.80 -11.55 17.38
CA VAL A 60 7.11 -11.62 18.82
C VAL A 60 8.33 -10.75 19.11
N PHE A 61 8.15 -9.73 19.95
CA PHE A 61 9.27 -8.93 20.45
C PHE A 61 9.92 -9.65 21.62
N GLN A 62 11.25 -9.86 21.57
CA GLN A 62 12.00 -10.45 22.69
C GLN A 62 11.96 -9.48 23.86
N GLY A 63 11.08 -9.75 24.82
CA GLY A 63 10.74 -8.89 25.95
C GLY A 63 9.39 -9.24 26.59
N GLU A 64 8.48 -9.87 25.84
CA GLU A 64 7.15 -10.28 26.32
C GLU A 64 7.12 -11.69 26.98
N ALA A 65 8.25 -12.41 27.02
CA ALA A 65 8.32 -13.80 27.51
C ALA A 65 8.58 -13.95 29.02
N SER A 66 8.49 -12.86 29.80
CA SER A 66 8.75 -12.87 31.24
C SER A 66 7.70 -12.07 32.00
N SER A 67 6.50 -12.61 32.14
CA SER A 67 5.50 -12.21 33.15
C SER A 67 4.59 -13.38 33.46
#